data_AF-A0A6U6MVC0-F1
#
_entry.id   AF-A0A6U6MVC0-F1
#
_cell.length_a   1.000
_cell.length_b   1.000
_cell.length_c   1.000
_cell.angle_alpha   90.00
_cell.angle_beta   90.00
_cell.angle_gamma   90.00
#
_symmetry.space_group_name_H-M   'P 1'
#
loop_
_entity.id
_entity.type
_entity.pdbx_description
1 polymer ?
#
loop_
_entity_poly.entity_id
_entity_poly.type
_entity_poly.pdbx_seq_one_letter_code
_entity_poly.pdbx_strand_id
1 'polypeptide(L)'
;MPKKRVVRKENNLKKLIDDEKANEQKLADRKKKREELRSERRAELVEKLQAISEAAPSPVTATGAAGAAGAAGGGDFEMRAAGRAAKQGVLRKIGKDKSKTRANKALLKQAQKQGVIYDVAAAKRLLEGRKPKRQTTPNGRERKRDQKLRKAREKRERKCPTKPKDGDSDDS
;
A
#
# COMPACT_ATOMS: atom_id res chain seq x y z
N MET A 1 54.90 -26.35 7.35
CA MET A 1 53.77 -26.56 6.40
C MET A 1 52.46 -26.46 7.16
N PRO A 2 51.56 -25.52 6.84
CA PRO A 2 50.24 -25.46 7.46
C PRO A 2 49.46 -26.76 7.18
N LYS A 3 48.72 -27.25 8.18
CA LYS A 3 47.93 -28.48 8.04
C LYS A 3 46.85 -28.28 6.98
N LYS A 4 46.69 -29.24 6.05
CA LYS A 4 45.70 -29.18 4.95
C LYS A 4 44.29 -28.78 5.42
N ARG A 5 43.88 -29.20 6.62
CA ARG A 5 42.58 -28.83 7.22
C ARG A 5 42.42 -27.33 7.49
N VAL A 6 43.49 -26.64 7.89
CA VAL A 6 43.47 -25.19 8.17
C VAL A 6 43.33 -24.42 6.87
N VAL A 7 44.15 -24.75 5.86
CA VAL A 7 44.10 -24.14 4.52
C VAL A 7 42.72 -24.33 3.87
N ARG A 8 42.11 -25.52 3.97
CA ARG A 8 40.75 -25.76 3.46
C ARG A 8 39.70 -24.89 4.14
N LYS A 9 39.79 -24.70 5.46
CA LYS A 9 38.86 -23.83 6.21
C LYS A 9 39.01 -22.38 5.78
N GLU A 10 40.23 -21.86 5.67
CA GLU A 10 40.50 -20.50 5.23
C GLU A 10 40.00 -20.25 3.80
N ASN A 11 40.22 -21.18 2.87
CA ASN A 11 39.71 -21.07 1.51
C ASN A 11 38.18 -21.10 1.45
N ASN A 12 37.51 -21.94 2.24
CA ASN A 12 36.05 -21.94 2.33
C ASN A 12 35.51 -20.62 2.90
N LEU A 13 36.16 -20.07 3.92
CA LEU A 13 35.76 -18.77 4.50
C LEU A 13 35.92 -17.65 3.47
N LYS A 14 37.04 -17.60 2.73
CA LYS A 14 37.24 -16.64 1.64
C LYS A 14 36.13 -16.74 0.60
N LYS A 15 35.81 -17.97 0.15
CA LYS A 15 34.73 -18.21 -0.80
C LYS A 15 33.36 -17.72 -0.28
N LEU A 16 33.03 -17.99 0.99
CA LEU A 16 31.77 -17.53 1.58
C LEU A 16 31.70 -16.00 1.61
N ILE A 17 32.78 -15.32 1.97
CA ILE A 17 32.85 -13.85 1.98
C ILE A 17 32.67 -13.29 0.56
N ASP A 18 33.30 -13.90 -0.45
CA ASP A 18 33.18 -13.46 -1.83
C ASP A 18 31.77 -13.71 -2.39
N ASP A 19 31.16 -14.85 -2.05
CA ASP A 19 29.78 -15.16 -2.40
C ASP A 19 28.78 -14.18 -1.75
N GLU A 20 29.00 -13.79 -0.49
CA GLU A 20 28.19 -12.78 0.21
C GLU A 20 28.31 -11.40 -0.46
N LYS A 21 29.52 -10.94 -0.77
CA LYS A 21 29.75 -9.67 -1.49
C LYS A 21 29.10 -9.67 -2.87
N ALA A 22 29.23 -10.75 -3.62
CA ALA A 22 28.60 -10.88 -4.93
C ALA A 22 27.07 -10.85 -4.83
N ASN A 23 26.49 -11.46 -3.80
CA ASN A 23 25.06 -11.41 -3.54
C ASN A 23 24.59 -10.00 -3.14
N GLU A 24 25.34 -9.30 -2.30
CA GLU A 24 25.05 -7.92 -1.92
C GLU A 24 25.07 -6.98 -3.12
N GLN A 25 26.07 -7.08 -3.99
CA GLN A 25 26.17 -6.31 -5.24
C GLN A 25 24.97 -6.59 -6.14
N LYS A 26 24.66 -7.87 -6.39
CA LYS A 26 23.48 -8.27 -7.18
C LYS A 26 22.16 -7.71 -6.60
N LEU A 27 22.02 -7.69 -5.27
CA LEU A 27 20.85 -7.13 -4.60
C LEU A 27 20.81 -5.61 -4.71
N ALA A 28 21.95 -4.92 -4.61
CA ALA A 28 22.05 -3.48 -4.80
C ALA A 28 21.68 -3.08 -6.23
N ASP A 29 22.23 -3.75 -7.24
CA ASP A 29 21.92 -3.47 -8.64
C ASP A 29 20.45 -3.73 -8.97
N ARG A 30 19.87 -4.80 -8.42
CA ARG A 30 18.43 -5.07 -8.53
C ARG A 30 17.58 -3.99 -7.87
N LYS A 31 18.05 -3.36 -6.80
CA LYS A 31 17.35 -2.23 -6.16
C LYS A 31 17.45 -0.98 -7.02
N LYS A 32 18.64 -0.62 -7.51
CA LYS A 32 18.87 0.52 -8.40
C LYS A 32 18.01 0.45 -9.66
N LYS A 33 18.06 -0.67 -10.40
CA LYS A 33 17.20 -0.90 -11.58
C LYS A 33 15.71 -0.76 -11.28
N ARG A 34 15.26 -1.21 -10.11
CA ARG A 34 13.85 -1.06 -9.70
C ARG A 34 13.47 0.36 -9.33
N GLU A 35 14.41 1.15 -8.85
CA GLU A 35 14.22 2.56 -8.53
C GLU A 35 14.21 3.41 -9.80
N GLU A 36 15.14 3.17 -10.72
CA GLU A 36 15.21 3.76 -12.08
C GLU A 36 13.91 3.54 -12.86
N LEU A 37 13.48 2.28 -13.01
CA LEU A 37 12.20 1.95 -13.66
C LEU A 37 10.99 2.57 -12.96
N ARG A 38 11.07 2.84 -11.66
CA ARG A 38 9.99 3.50 -10.92
C ARG A 38 10.00 5.01 -11.17
N SER A 39 11.16 5.65 -11.24
CA SER A 39 11.28 7.06 -11.58
C SER A 39 10.83 7.34 -13.00
N GLU A 40 11.22 6.52 -13.97
CA GLU A 40 10.79 6.64 -15.38
C GLU A 40 9.26 6.58 -15.48
N ARG A 41 8.65 5.53 -14.94
CA ARG A 41 7.18 5.40 -14.90
C ARG A 41 6.50 6.54 -14.17
N ARG A 42 7.16 7.18 -13.20
CA ARG A 42 6.62 8.33 -12.49
C ARG A 42 6.66 9.57 -13.36
N ALA A 43 7.77 9.80 -14.06
CA ALA A 43 7.92 10.90 -15.01
C ALA A 43 6.86 10.79 -16.13
N GLU A 44 6.76 9.63 -16.78
CA GLU A 44 5.75 9.37 -17.82
C GLU A 44 4.31 9.62 -17.34
N LEU A 45 4.00 9.23 -16.09
CA LEU A 45 2.67 9.46 -15.52
C LEU A 45 2.40 10.94 -15.28
N VAL A 46 3.42 11.69 -14.84
CA VAL A 46 3.30 13.13 -14.61
C VAL A 46 3.10 13.86 -15.92
N GLU A 47 3.88 13.54 -16.95
CA GLU A 47 3.74 14.13 -18.31
C GLU A 47 2.34 13.87 -18.88
N LYS A 48 1.85 12.62 -18.80
CA LYS A 48 0.50 12.28 -19.24
C LYS A 48 -0.58 13.02 -18.46
N LEU A 49 -0.40 13.21 -17.16
CA LEU A 49 -1.37 13.96 -16.34
C LEU A 49 -1.33 15.46 -16.62
N GLN A 50 -0.16 16.01 -16.95
CA GLN A 50 -0.01 17.41 -17.38
C GLN A 50 -0.76 17.65 -18.68
N ALA A 51 -0.58 16.80 -19.69
CA ALA A 51 -1.30 16.89 -20.96
C ALA A 51 -2.83 16.86 -20.75
N ILE A 52 -3.33 16.03 -19.82
CA ILE A 52 -4.77 15.99 -19.48
C ILE A 52 -5.22 17.26 -18.78
N SER A 53 -4.41 17.81 -17.88
CA SER A 53 -4.73 19.05 -17.18
C SER A 53 -4.75 20.27 -18.09
N GLU A 54 -3.92 20.28 -19.14
CA GLU A 54 -3.87 21.35 -20.13
C GLU A 54 -5.02 21.23 -21.15
N ALA A 55 -5.40 20.00 -21.53
CA ALA A 55 -6.52 19.76 -22.44
C ALA A 55 -7.90 20.00 -21.81
N ALA A 56 -8.01 20.05 -20.48
CA ALA A 56 -9.26 20.31 -19.78
C ALA A 56 -9.15 21.61 -18.95
N PRO A 57 -9.59 22.78 -19.46
CA PRO A 57 -9.67 23.98 -18.64
C PRO A 57 -10.67 23.72 -17.50
N SER A 58 -10.15 23.81 -16.27
CA SER A 58 -10.80 23.43 -15.01
C SER A 58 -12.10 24.21 -14.70
N PRO A 59 -12.83 23.83 -13.63
CA PRO A 59 -13.06 24.86 -12.62
C PRO A 59 -12.56 24.44 -11.23
N VAL A 60 -11.90 25.43 -10.61
CA VAL A 60 -11.73 25.69 -9.16
C VAL A 60 -10.61 24.97 -8.40
N THR A 61 -9.54 25.74 -8.22
CA THR A 61 -8.61 25.74 -7.09
C THR A 61 -9.30 25.62 -5.72
N ALA A 62 -8.81 24.73 -4.85
CA ALA A 62 -8.89 24.95 -3.41
C ALA A 62 -7.73 24.23 -2.70
N THR A 63 -6.54 24.82 -2.82
CA THR A 63 -5.55 24.83 -1.73
C THR A 63 -6.17 25.46 -0.48
N GLY A 64 -5.76 25.02 0.69
CA GLY A 64 -6.48 25.25 1.95
C GLY A 64 -6.45 26.67 2.55
N ALA A 65 -7.38 26.82 3.50
CA ALA A 65 -7.39 27.68 4.70
C ALA A 65 -8.06 29.08 4.64
N ALA A 66 -8.82 29.33 5.72
CA ALA A 66 -9.45 30.57 6.21
C ALA A 66 -10.81 30.97 5.62
N GLY A 67 -11.79 31.21 6.52
CA GLY A 67 -13.07 31.83 6.18
C GLY A 67 -14.29 31.21 6.87
N ALA A 68 -14.29 31.13 8.21
CA ALA A 68 -15.54 31.04 8.94
C ALA A 68 -16.27 32.38 8.79
N ALA A 69 -17.43 32.40 8.12
CA ALA A 69 -18.42 33.46 8.25
C ALA A 69 -19.78 33.01 7.68
N GLY A 70 -20.73 32.78 8.59
CA GLY A 70 -22.12 33.24 8.47
C GLY A 70 -23.06 32.53 7.49
N ALA A 71 -23.94 31.67 8.03
CA ALA A 71 -25.38 31.80 7.80
C ALA A 71 -26.14 31.05 8.91
N ALA A 72 -26.72 31.83 9.82
CA ALA A 72 -27.68 31.37 10.80
C ALA A 72 -28.98 30.97 10.09
N GLY A 73 -29.50 29.81 10.45
CA GLY A 73 -30.85 29.36 10.11
C GLY A 73 -31.30 28.41 11.22
N GLY A 74 -32.14 28.93 12.12
CA GLY A 74 -32.69 28.16 13.24
C GLY A 74 -33.52 26.99 12.74
N GLY A 75 -33.24 25.82 13.29
CA GLY A 75 -33.97 24.59 13.03
C GLY A 75 -33.66 23.63 14.16
N ASP A 76 -34.67 23.42 15.00
CA ASP A 76 -34.75 22.51 16.14
C ASP A 76 -33.91 21.23 15.95
N PHE A 77 -32.84 21.09 16.74
CA PHE A 77 -31.99 19.90 16.73
C PHE A 77 -32.29 19.09 17.98
N GLU A 78 -33.13 18.08 17.81
CA GLU A 78 -33.40 17.04 18.79
C GLU A 78 -32.08 16.56 19.43
N MET A 79 -31.99 16.71 20.76
CA MET A 79 -30.85 16.29 21.57
C MET A 79 -30.71 14.78 21.58
N ARG A 80 -30.07 14.22 20.55
CA ARG A 80 -29.68 12.81 20.54
C ARG A 80 -28.60 12.58 21.60
N ALA A 81 -28.90 11.73 22.58
CA ALA A 81 -28.02 11.40 23.69
C ALA A 81 -26.60 11.03 23.22
N ALA A 82 -25.61 11.62 23.88
CA ALA A 82 -24.18 11.45 23.62
C ALA A 82 -23.75 9.97 23.72
N GLY A 83 -23.62 9.31 22.57
CA GLY A 83 -23.03 7.99 22.47
C GLY A 83 -21.54 8.01 22.82
N ARG A 84 -21.19 7.38 23.95
CA ARG A 84 -19.86 6.93 24.40
C ARG A 84 -18.66 7.77 23.91
N ALA A 85 -18.17 8.64 24.80
CA ALA A 85 -16.85 9.26 24.70
C ALA A 85 -15.78 8.21 24.37
N ALA A 86 -15.28 8.23 23.13
CA ALA A 86 -14.04 7.53 22.79
C ALA A 86 -12.90 8.24 23.54
N LYS A 87 -12.18 7.49 24.37
CA LYS A 87 -11.08 7.95 25.24
C LYS A 87 -10.23 9.03 24.56
N GLN A 88 -10.49 10.26 24.97
CA GLN A 88 -9.81 11.49 24.61
C GLN A 88 -8.49 11.53 25.39
N GLY A 89 -7.50 10.78 24.94
CA GLY A 89 -6.31 10.56 25.77
C GLY A 89 -5.06 10.12 25.04
N VAL A 90 -4.93 10.40 23.74
CA VAL A 90 -3.62 10.51 23.08
C VAL A 90 -3.82 11.49 21.92
N LEU A 91 -3.25 12.70 22.01
CA LEU A 91 -2.94 13.52 20.84
C LEU A 91 -2.03 12.66 19.95
N ARG A 92 -2.63 11.89 19.03
CA ARG A 92 -1.86 11.18 18.01
C ARG A 92 -1.06 12.26 17.32
N LYS A 93 0.27 12.24 17.46
CA LYS A 93 1.18 13.12 16.73
C LYS A 93 0.79 13.01 15.26
N ILE A 94 0.05 14.00 14.76
CA ILE A 94 -0.28 14.11 13.35
C ILE A 94 1.06 14.44 12.71
N GLY A 95 1.81 13.41 12.33
CA GLY A 95 3.04 13.58 11.57
C GLY A 95 2.68 14.31 10.28
N LYS A 96 2.93 15.61 10.25
CA LYS A 96 2.87 16.42 9.03
C LYS A 96 4.08 16.02 8.17
N ASP A 97 3.98 14.86 7.52
CA ASP A 97 4.97 14.43 6.53
C ASP A 97 4.92 15.37 5.33
N LYS A 98 5.74 16.43 5.35
CA LYS A 98 5.81 17.46 4.30
C LYS A 98 6.21 16.90 2.92
N SER A 99 6.72 15.67 2.86
CA SER A 99 7.15 15.01 1.61
C SER A 99 6.06 14.22 0.89
N LYS A 100 4.90 13.97 1.53
CA LYS A 100 3.80 13.21 0.92
C LYS A 100 2.87 14.17 0.18
N THR A 101 3.26 14.58 -1.04
CA THR A 101 2.32 15.22 -1.97
C THR A 101 1.15 14.25 -2.21
N ARG A 102 -0.04 14.62 -1.74
CA ARG A 102 -1.24 13.81 -1.94
C ARG A 102 -1.67 13.96 -3.38
N ALA A 103 -1.71 12.86 -4.13
CA ALA A 103 -2.15 12.91 -5.52
C ALA A 103 -3.64 13.29 -5.61
N ASN A 104 -3.97 14.21 -6.53
CA ASN A 104 -5.33 14.67 -6.78
C ASN A 104 -6.19 13.54 -7.36
N LYS A 105 -7.15 13.03 -6.58
CA LYS A 105 -8.01 11.90 -6.98
C LYS A 105 -8.91 12.24 -8.17
N ALA A 106 -9.31 13.50 -8.33
CA ALA A 106 -10.15 13.95 -9.44
C ALA A 106 -9.43 13.81 -10.79
N LEU A 107 -8.21 14.33 -10.90
CA LEU A 107 -7.36 14.20 -12.10
C LEU A 107 -7.10 12.74 -12.45
N LEU A 108 -6.77 11.89 -11.46
CA LEU A 108 -6.55 10.46 -11.71
C LEU A 108 -7.82 9.74 -12.21
N LYS A 109 -9.01 10.15 -11.76
CA LYS A 109 -10.28 9.61 -12.27
C LYS A 109 -10.57 10.07 -13.69
N GLN A 110 -10.26 11.32 -14.03
CA GLN A 110 -10.39 11.83 -15.40
C GLN A 110 -9.43 11.08 -16.34
N ALA A 111 -8.17 10.90 -15.93
CA ALA A 111 -7.19 10.10 -16.66
C ALA A 111 -7.62 8.64 -16.85
N GLN A 112 -8.30 8.04 -15.86
CA GLN A 112 -8.87 6.70 -16.00
C GLN A 112 -9.99 6.66 -17.04
N LYS A 113 -10.89 7.65 -17.03
CA LYS A 113 -11.99 7.74 -18.01
C LYS A 113 -11.48 7.92 -19.44
N GLN A 114 -10.37 8.63 -19.61
CA GLN A 114 -9.70 8.82 -20.91
C GLN A 114 -8.84 7.61 -21.33
N GLY A 115 -8.76 6.55 -20.52
CA GLY A 115 -7.99 5.33 -20.84
C GLY A 115 -6.48 5.45 -20.65
N VAL A 116 -5.99 6.58 -20.11
CA VAL A 116 -4.55 6.81 -19.88
C VAL A 116 -4.03 5.96 -18.71
N ILE A 117 -4.89 5.66 -17.73
CA ILE A 117 -4.56 4.88 -16.55
C ILE A 117 -5.61 3.78 -16.33
N TYR A 118 -5.17 2.53 -16.13
CA TYR A 118 -6.07 1.42 -15.80
C TYR A 118 -6.52 1.43 -14.33
N ASP A 119 -5.58 1.59 -13.38
CA ASP A 119 -5.85 1.56 -11.93
C ASP A 119 -5.42 2.86 -11.22
N VAL A 120 -6.41 3.61 -10.74
CA VAL A 120 -6.25 4.83 -9.95
C VAL A 120 -5.46 4.59 -8.65
N ALA A 121 -5.66 3.44 -8.00
CA ALA A 121 -4.99 3.12 -6.75
C ALA A 121 -3.51 2.82 -6.96
N ALA A 122 -3.16 2.17 -8.07
CA ALA A 122 -1.77 1.94 -8.47
C ALA A 122 -1.07 3.26 -8.82
N ALA A 123 -1.66 4.10 -9.67
CA ALA A 123 -1.11 5.39 -10.05
C ALA A 123 -0.90 6.31 -8.84
N LYS A 124 -1.88 6.37 -7.93
CA LYS A 124 -1.76 7.11 -6.68
C LYS A 124 -0.57 6.64 -5.83
N ARG A 125 -0.34 5.33 -5.72
CA ARG A 125 0.80 4.80 -4.95
C ARG A 125 2.13 5.12 -5.60
N LEU A 126 2.18 5.06 -6.94
CA LEU A 126 3.38 5.38 -7.69
C LEU A 126 3.78 6.84 -7.48
N LEU A 127 2.82 7.77 -7.56
CA LEU A 127 3.03 9.20 -7.28
C LEU A 127 3.40 9.47 -5.82
N GLU A 128 2.76 8.79 -4.87
CA GLU A 128 3.04 8.92 -3.43
C GLU A 128 4.28 8.13 -2.97
N GLY A 129 5.00 7.45 -3.88
CA GLY A 129 6.18 6.63 -3.55
C GLY A 129 5.89 5.40 -2.66
N ARG A 130 4.63 4.97 -2.57
CA ARG A 130 4.21 3.87 -1.69
C ARG A 130 4.46 2.51 -2.36
N LYS A 131 4.98 1.56 -1.58
CA LYS A 131 5.17 0.17 -2.05
C LYS A 131 3.81 -0.45 -2.42
N PRO A 132 3.76 -1.28 -3.47
CA PRO A 132 2.53 -1.96 -3.86
C PRO A 132 2.07 -2.89 -2.73
N LYS A 133 0.75 -2.96 -2.52
CA LYS A 133 0.16 -3.95 -1.62
C LYS A 133 0.30 -5.32 -2.27
N ARG A 134 1.25 -6.13 -1.81
CA ARG A 134 1.42 -7.50 -2.30
C ARG A 134 0.22 -8.34 -1.91
N GLN A 135 -0.38 -9.05 -2.86
CA GLN A 135 -1.46 -10.01 -2.56
C GLN A 135 -0.93 -11.18 -1.74
N THR A 136 0.30 -11.61 -2.02
CA THR A 136 0.98 -12.71 -1.33
C THR A 136 2.22 -12.24 -0.57
N THR A 137 2.80 -13.12 0.24
CA THR A 137 4.11 -12.87 0.88
C THR A 137 5.22 -12.82 -0.18
N PRO A 138 6.42 -12.29 0.13
CA PRO A 138 7.55 -12.32 -0.79
C PRO A 138 7.91 -13.71 -1.31
N ASN A 139 7.54 -14.77 -0.59
CA ASN A 139 7.80 -16.17 -0.93
C ASN A 139 6.62 -16.83 -1.69
N GLY A 140 5.61 -16.06 -2.13
CA GLY A 140 4.44 -16.56 -2.84
C GLY A 140 3.38 -17.25 -1.96
N ARG A 141 3.63 -17.42 -0.66
CA ARG A 141 2.71 -18.04 0.30
C ARG A 141 1.59 -17.08 0.74
N GLU A 142 0.52 -17.64 1.31
CA GLU A 142 -0.59 -16.92 1.96
C GLU A 142 -0.08 -15.81 2.88
N ARG A 143 -0.81 -14.69 2.98
CA ARG A 143 -0.49 -13.65 3.98
C ARG A 143 -0.66 -14.24 5.39
N LYS A 144 0.11 -13.75 6.37
CA LYS A 144 -0.02 -14.17 7.79
C LYS A 144 -1.44 -14.04 8.33
N ARG A 145 -2.19 -13.00 7.92
CA ARG A 145 -3.60 -12.82 8.30
C ARG A 145 -4.47 -13.94 7.74
N ASP A 146 -4.32 -14.24 6.45
CA ASP A 146 -5.13 -15.24 5.75
C ASP A 146 -4.80 -16.65 6.28
N GLN A 147 -3.52 -16.93 6.50
CA GLN A 147 -3.07 -18.15 7.17
C GLN A 147 -3.66 -18.28 8.59
N LYS A 148 -3.72 -17.18 9.35
CA LYS A 148 -4.35 -17.17 10.69
C LYS A 148 -5.85 -17.42 10.59
N LEU A 149 -6.54 -16.83 9.61
CA LEU A 149 -7.96 -17.05 9.36
C LEU A 149 -8.26 -18.49 8.95
N ARG A 150 -7.47 -19.07 8.05
CA ARG A 150 -7.58 -20.48 7.64
C ARG A 150 -7.38 -21.42 8.82
N LYS A 151 -6.27 -21.27 9.57
CA LYS A 151 -6.01 -22.07 10.77
C LYS A 151 -7.12 -21.91 11.82
N ALA A 152 -7.68 -20.72 11.97
CA ALA A 152 -8.79 -20.48 12.88
C ALA A 152 -10.09 -21.17 12.40
N ARG A 153 -10.34 -21.20 11.09
CA ARG A 153 -11.47 -21.92 10.48
C ARG A 153 -11.30 -23.43 10.65
N GLU A 154 -10.15 -23.99 10.27
CA GLU A 154 -9.82 -25.40 10.47
C GLU A 154 -9.93 -25.82 11.94
N LYS A 155 -9.50 -24.96 12.88
CA LYS A 155 -9.64 -25.22 14.32
C LYS A 155 -11.10 -25.21 14.79
N ARG A 156 -11.97 -24.39 14.16
CA ARG A 156 -13.42 -24.39 14.44
C ARG A 156 -14.07 -25.65 13.89
N GLU A 157 -13.77 -26.02 12.64
CA GLU A 157 -14.26 -27.25 11.99
C GLU A 157 -13.82 -28.51 12.74
N ARG A 158 -12.60 -28.52 13.30
CA ARG A 158 -12.12 -29.63 14.14
C ARG A 158 -12.77 -29.70 15.53
N LYS A 159 -13.16 -28.56 16.10
CA LYS A 159 -13.65 -28.48 17.50
C LYS A 159 -15.17 -28.52 17.60
N CYS A 160 -15.87 -28.05 16.58
CA CYS A 160 -17.30 -28.10 16.48
C CYS A 160 -17.62 -28.82 15.17
N PRO A 161 -18.32 -29.97 15.18
CA PRO A 161 -18.99 -30.44 13.98
C PRO A 161 -20.04 -29.39 13.63
N THR A 162 -19.67 -28.40 12.83
CA THR A 162 -20.62 -27.47 12.25
C THR A 162 -21.49 -28.28 11.31
N LYS A 163 -22.80 -28.30 11.60
CA LYS A 163 -23.82 -28.87 10.71
C LYS A 163 -23.56 -28.41 9.26
N PRO A 164 -23.79 -29.28 8.25
CA PRO A 164 -23.69 -28.89 6.86
C PRO A 164 -24.53 -27.64 6.61
N LYS A 165 -24.05 -26.81 5.70
CA LYS A 165 -24.70 -25.57 5.30
C LYS A 165 -25.94 -25.97 4.50
N ASP A 166 -27.12 -25.94 5.13
CA ASP A 166 -28.40 -26.11 4.44
C ASP A 166 -28.49 -25.05 3.33
N GLY A 167 -28.33 -25.48 2.08
CA GLY A 167 -28.25 -24.55 0.96
C GLY A 167 -28.06 -25.19 -0.41
N ASP A 168 -28.40 -26.48 -0.57
CA ASP A 168 -28.55 -27.16 -1.87
C ASP A 168 -29.61 -28.27 -1.71
N SER A 169 -30.86 -27.90 -1.47
CA SER A 169 -32.00 -28.80 -1.62
C SER A 169 -33.23 -28.00 -2.09
N ASP A 170 -33.16 -27.55 -3.34
CA ASP A 170 -34.33 -27.39 -4.20
C ASP A 170 -34.11 -28.31 -5.41
N ASP A 171 -35.19 -28.95 -5.85
CA ASP A 171 -35.34 -29.98 -6.91
C ASP A 171 -34.98 -31.44 -6.58
N SER A 172 -35.98 -32.17 -6.08
CA SER A 172 -36.54 -33.39 -6.72
C SER A 172 -37.88 -33.77 -6.07
#